data_AF-A0A9D5NIG1-F1
#
_entry.id   AF-A0A9D5NIG1-F1
#
_cell.length_a   1.000
_cell.length_b   1.000
_cell.length_c   1.000
_cell.angle_alpha   90.00
_cell.angle_beta   90.00
_cell.angle_gamma   90.00
#
_symmetry.space_group_name_H-M   'P 1'
#
loop_
_entity.id
_entity.type
_entity.pdbx_description
1 polymer ?
#
loop_
_entity_poly.entity_id
_entity_poly.type
_entity_poly.pdbx_seq_one_letter_code
_entity_poly.pdbx_strand_id
1 'polypeptide(L)'
;MRFDVPSIVINKLFEQGYEEQILDAVMAFETDSSKEVSDIPLSPALINDNGENIIFTNEVLQEYKNLVKRIKNPSTAQEIPFFLLGNTKNIDGQDYVVVQEIIYSINGNLDDLRVSIDEGKFRELVTNSNYDVVSIGHTHGNVSEEKKQQSLTRQLPPDLVEKYAIRDVGLNISIADIWQHEAFKQIASQLGNKKILQSIIMYNGDIIMIDDNSISKSNNVQAILENGNIINLPTSVQQENLNIHR
;
A
#
# COMPACT_ATOMS: atom_id res chain seq x y z
N MET A 1 -2.94 11.84 -24.32
CA MET A 1 -2.60 10.80 -23.33
C MET A 1 -1.16 11.02 -22.87
N ARG A 2 -0.96 11.22 -21.57
CA ARG A 2 0.38 11.38 -20.99
C ARG A 2 0.65 10.13 -20.16
N PHE A 3 1.57 9.28 -20.61
CA PHE A 3 2.16 8.28 -19.73
C PHE A 3 3.07 9.04 -18.77
N ASP A 4 2.55 9.32 -17.59
CA ASP A 4 3.24 10.01 -16.50
C ASP A 4 4.06 9.04 -15.63
N VAL A 5 3.94 7.74 -15.89
CA VAL A 5 4.64 6.64 -15.20
C VAL A 5 5.89 6.22 -15.98
N PRO A 6 7.05 6.01 -15.32
CA PRO A 6 8.26 5.52 -15.99
C PRO A 6 8.08 4.16 -16.66
N SER A 7 8.73 3.96 -17.82
CA SER A 7 8.63 2.72 -18.59
C SER A 7 9.06 1.47 -17.81
N ILE A 8 10.03 1.58 -16.90
CA ILE A 8 10.45 0.47 -16.04
C ILE A 8 9.30 -0.06 -15.16
N VAL A 9 8.44 0.83 -14.68
CA VAL A 9 7.28 0.46 -13.86
C VAL A 9 6.19 -0.16 -14.72
N ILE A 10 5.91 0.43 -15.89
CA ILE A 10 4.91 -0.10 -16.84
C ILE A 10 5.30 -1.49 -17.33
N ASN A 11 6.57 -1.69 -17.73
CA ASN A 11 7.04 -2.99 -18.17
C ASN A 11 6.90 -4.04 -17.06
N LYS A 12 7.23 -3.68 -15.82
CA LYS A 12 7.08 -4.57 -14.66
C LYS A 12 5.61 -4.94 -14.40
N LEU A 13 4.68 -3.99 -14.57
CA LEU A 13 3.24 -4.24 -14.48
C LEU A 13 2.76 -5.17 -15.60
N PHE A 14 3.22 -4.97 -16.84
CA PHE A 14 2.84 -5.80 -17.98
C PHE A 14 3.35 -7.23 -17.85
N GLU A 15 4.61 -7.40 -17.47
CA GLU A 15 5.23 -8.71 -17.20
C GLU A 15 4.49 -9.50 -16.11
N GLN A 16 3.74 -8.80 -15.25
CA GLN A 16 2.98 -9.39 -14.15
C GLN A 16 1.47 -9.47 -14.42
N GLY A 17 1.05 -9.24 -15.67
CA GLY A 17 -0.32 -9.50 -16.11
C GLY A 17 -1.29 -8.32 -15.98
N TYR A 18 -0.83 -7.12 -15.65
CA TYR A 18 -1.69 -5.93 -15.55
C TYR A 18 -1.87 -5.19 -16.88
N GLU A 19 -1.28 -5.68 -17.98
CA GLU A 19 -1.34 -5.02 -19.30
C GLU A 19 -2.77 -4.78 -19.76
N GLU A 20 -3.64 -5.79 -19.73
CA GLU A 20 -5.03 -5.68 -20.18
C GLU A 20 -5.81 -4.64 -19.36
N GLN A 21 -5.64 -4.64 -18.03
CA GLN A 21 -6.28 -3.66 -17.15
C GLN A 21 -5.85 -2.23 -17.45
N ILE A 22 -4.55 -2.02 -17.66
CA ILE A 22 -3.99 -0.71 -17.97
C ILE A 22 -4.53 -0.24 -19.33
N LEU A 23 -4.52 -1.09 -20.34
CA LEU A 23 -5.03 -0.75 -21.68
C LEU A 23 -6.53 -0.46 -21.66
N ASP A 24 -7.35 -1.28 -21.00
CA ASP A 24 -8.79 -1.07 -20.87
C ASP A 24 -9.12 0.25 -20.18
N ALA A 25 -8.46 0.52 -19.04
CA ALA A 25 -8.64 1.77 -18.31
C ALA A 25 -8.24 2.97 -19.21
N VAL A 26 -7.07 2.90 -19.83
CA VAL A 26 -6.55 3.95 -20.72
C VAL A 26 -7.48 4.23 -21.90
N MET A 27 -8.06 3.18 -22.50
CA MET A 27 -9.05 3.33 -23.56
C MET A 27 -10.33 4.00 -23.05
N ALA A 28 -10.78 3.66 -21.84
CA ALA A 28 -11.98 4.24 -21.24
C ALA A 28 -11.88 5.76 -21.02
N PHE A 29 -10.68 6.31 -20.89
CA PHE A 29 -10.44 7.76 -20.75
C PHE A 29 -9.56 8.35 -21.85
N GLU A 30 -9.47 7.71 -23.03
CA GLU A 30 -8.52 8.13 -24.08
C GLU A 30 -8.69 9.60 -24.53
N THR A 31 -9.92 10.11 -24.45
CA THR A 31 -10.27 11.49 -24.83
C THR A 31 -10.13 12.49 -23.68
N ASP A 32 -9.92 12.03 -22.44
CA ASP A 32 -9.77 12.88 -21.26
C ASP A 32 -8.29 13.00 -20.87
N SER A 33 -7.66 14.10 -21.29
CA SER A 33 -6.26 14.38 -20.97
C SER A 33 -6.01 14.76 -19.52
N SER A 34 -7.04 14.91 -18.68
CA SER A 34 -6.89 15.17 -17.25
C SER A 34 -6.61 13.89 -16.45
N LYS A 35 -6.79 12.72 -17.07
CA LYS A 35 -6.52 11.42 -16.44
C LYS A 35 -5.08 10.98 -16.63
N GLU A 36 -4.52 10.50 -15.54
CA GLU A 36 -3.14 10.04 -15.45
C GLU A 36 -3.12 8.51 -15.31
N VAL A 37 -2.11 7.87 -15.89
CA VAL A 37 -1.97 6.40 -15.83
C VAL A 37 -1.61 6.00 -14.39
N SER A 38 -0.89 6.86 -13.68
CA SER A 38 -0.54 6.63 -12.27
C SER A 38 -1.75 6.48 -11.34
N ASP A 39 -2.89 7.08 -11.69
CA ASP A 39 -4.13 7.02 -10.90
C ASP A 39 -4.94 5.72 -11.11
N ILE A 40 -4.54 4.84 -12.04
CA ILE A 40 -5.29 3.61 -12.34
C ILE A 40 -5.30 2.73 -11.06
N PRO A 41 -6.50 2.40 -10.54
CA PRO A 41 -6.60 1.58 -9.34
C PRO A 41 -6.34 0.12 -9.66
N LEU A 42 -5.53 -0.53 -8.83
CA LEU A 42 -5.24 -1.95 -8.81
C LEU A 42 -5.90 -2.55 -7.56
N SER A 43 -6.80 -3.51 -7.75
CA SER A 43 -7.49 -4.16 -6.64
C SER A 43 -6.54 -5.07 -5.87
N PRO A 44 -6.39 -4.91 -4.54
CA PRO A 44 -5.59 -5.80 -3.73
C PRO A 44 -6.05 -7.26 -3.78
N ALA A 45 -7.29 -7.54 -4.17
CA ALA A 45 -7.80 -8.90 -4.32
C ALA A 45 -7.11 -9.68 -5.45
N LEU A 46 -6.61 -8.98 -6.48
CA LEU A 46 -5.98 -9.59 -7.66
C LEU A 46 -4.44 -9.64 -7.58
N ILE A 47 -3.86 -9.08 -6.52
CA ILE A 47 -2.40 -9.05 -6.33
C ILE A 47 -1.96 -10.35 -5.67
N ASN A 48 -0.96 -10.99 -6.26
CA ASN A 48 -0.42 -12.25 -5.75
C ASN A 48 0.13 -12.11 -4.32
N ASP A 49 -0.13 -13.12 -3.51
CA ASP A 49 0.47 -13.25 -2.19
C ASP A 49 1.90 -13.77 -2.29
N ASN A 50 2.86 -13.09 -1.65
CA ASN A 50 4.24 -13.57 -1.57
C ASN A 50 4.45 -14.58 -0.43
N GLY A 51 3.45 -14.79 0.42
CA GLY A 51 3.49 -15.74 1.54
C GLY A 51 4.36 -15.30 2.71
N GLU A 52 4.91 -14.09 2.67
CA GLU A 52 5.73 -13.55 3.75
C GLU A 52 4.89 -13.28 5.00
N ASN A 53 5.44 -13.63 6.17
CA ASN A 53 4.77 -13.45 7.44
C ASN A 53 5.25 -12.16 8.10
N ILE A 54 4.30 -11.28 8.42
CA ILE A 54 4.57 -10.01 9.07
C ILE A 54 4.00 -10.05 10.48
N ILE A 55 4.78 -9.62 11.46
CA ILE A 55 4.33 -9.48 12.85
C ILE A 55 4.56 -8.06 13.35
N PHE A 56 3.51 -7.43 13.85
CA PHE A 56 3.58 -6.14 14.54
C PHE A 56 3.79 -6.36 16.04
N THR A 57 4.68 -5.57 16.64
CA THR A 57 4.71 -5.41 18.10
C THR A 57 3.41 -4.78 18.61
N ASN A 58 3.13 -4.93 19.91
CA ASN A 58 1.96 -4.30 20.51
C ASN A 58 1.96 -2.78 20.32
N GLU A 59 3.12 -2.14 20.41
CA GLU A 59 3.27 -0.68 20.21
C GLU A 59 2.85 -0.27 18.80
N VAL A 60 3.36 -0.97 17.77
CA VAL A 60 2.98 -0.74 16.37
C VAL A 60 1.49 -1.04 16.14
N LEU A 61 0.94 -2.07 16.79
CA LEU A 61 -0.49 -2.39 16.73
C LEU A 61 -1.37 -1.24 17.25
N GLN A 62 -0.99 -0.59 18.35
CA GLN A 62 -1.77 0.54 18.88
C GLN A 62 -1.75 1.72 17.92
N GLU A 63 -0.60 2.04 17.34
CA GLU A 63 -0.48 3.10 16.34
C GLU A 63 -1.27 2.78 15.07
N TYR A 64 -1.20 1.54 14.57
CA TYR A 64 -2.04 1.07 13.47
C TYR A 64 -3.54 1.29 13.76
N LYS A 65 -4.02 0.93 14.97
CA LYS A 65 -5.43 1.15 15.36
C LYS A 65 -5.79 2.63 15.38
N ASN A 66 -4.89 3.48 15.85
CA ASN A 66 -5.07 4.93 15.86
C ASN A 66 -5.16 5.50 14.44
N LEU A 67 -4.31 5.04 13.52
CA LEU A 67 -4.33 5.41 12.10
C LEU A 67 -5.65 5.01 11.46
N VAL A 68 -6.06 3.74 11.57
CA VAL A 68 -7.33 3.25 10.99
C VAL A 68 -8.52 4.05 11.51
N LYS A 69 -8.57 4.33 12.82
CA LYS A 69 -9.65 5.14 13.43
C LYS A 69 -9.70 6.54 12.83
N ARG A 70 -8.54 7.16 12.59
CA ARG A 70 -8.43 8.50 12.00
C ARG A 70 -8.89 8.52 10.54
N ILE A 71 -8.36 7.62 9.72
CA ILE A 71 -8.58 7.66 8.27
C ILE A 71 -9.95 7.13 7.86
N LYS A 72 -10.65 6.43 8.75
CA LYS A 72 -12.06 6.02 8.57
C LYS A 72 -13.03 7.19 8.57
N ASN A 73 -12.68 8.30 9.21
CA ASN A 73 -13.52 9.49 9.25
C ASN A 73 -13.18 10.41 8.07
N PRO A 74 -14.13 10.74 7.18
CA PRO A 74 -13.91 11.64 6.04
C PRO A 74 -13.36 13.02 6.41
N SER A 75 -13.61 13.52 7.63
CA SER A 75 -13.07 14.82 8.06
C SER A 75 -11.58 14.78 8.41
N THR A 76 -10.99 13.58 8.53
CA THR A 76 -9.59 13.37 8.91
C THR A 76 -8.90 12.31 8.03
N ALA A 77 -9.45 12.09 6.83
CA ALA A 77 -9.05 11.05 5.89
C ALA A 77 -7.81 11.39 5.05
N GLN A 78 -7.08 12.46 5.40
CA GLN A 78 -5.81 12.80 4.77
C GLN A 78 -4.88 11.58 4.76
N GLU A 79 -4.14 11.39 3.68
CA GLU A 79 -3.10 10.38 3.61
C GLU A 79 -1.94 10.75 4.56
N ILE A 80 -1.52 9.80 5.39
CA ILE A 80 -0.48 10.00 6.39
C ILE A 80 0.74 9.17 5.99
N PRO A 81 1.84 9.80 5.56
CA PRO A 81 3.09 9.09 5.29
C PRO A 81 3.76 8.62 6.58
N PHE A 82 4.33 7.43 6.56
CA PHE A 82 5.09 6.84 7.66
C PHE A 82 6.18 5.89 7.16
N PHE A 83 7.07 5.51 8.07
CA PHE A 83 8.01 4.40 7.91
C PHE A 83 7.69 3.33 8.94
N LEU A 84 7.74 2.06 8.54
CA LEU A 84 7.78 0.93 9.48
C LEU A 84 9.18 0.35 9.51
N LEU A 85 9.72 0.14 10.71
CA LEU A 85 11.06 -0.40 10.90
C LEU A 85 10.99 -1.72 11.65
N GLY A 86 11.83 -2.67 11.25
CA GLY A 86 11.76 -4.02 11.78
C GLY A 86 12.99 -4.86 11.51
N ASN A 87 12.94 -6.10 11.96
CA ASN A 87 13.97 -7.08 11.69
C ASN A 87 13.38 -8.38 11.15
N THR A 88 14.11 -9.06 10.29
CA THR A 88 13.80 -10.42 9.90
C THR A 88 14.22 -11.38 11.01
N LYS A 89 13.33 -12.27 11.42
CA LYS A 89 13.59 -13.27 12.46
C LYS A 89 13.12 -14.65 11.99
N ASN A 90 13.95 -15.65 12.22
CA ASN A 90 13.55 -17.04 12.08
C ASN A 90 12.93 -17.52 13.41
N ILE A 91 11.66 -17.93 13.37
CA ILE A 91 10.91 -18.47 14.51
C ILE A 91 10.40 -19.85 14.09
N ASP A 92 10.82 -20.90 14.79
CA ASP A 92 10.43 -22.29 14.50
C ASP A 92 10.63 -22.72 13.03
N GLY A 93 11.69 -22.23 12.39
CA GLY A 93 12.02 -22.56 11.00
C GLY A 93 11.28 -21.75 9.95
N GLN A 94 10.47 -20.76 10.35
CA GLN A 94 9.80 -19.81 9.46
C GLN A 94 10.38 -18.40 9.63
N ASP A 95 10.58 -17.71 8.51
CA ASP A 95 11.04 -16.32 8.53
C ASP A 95 9.85 -15.36 8.68
N TYR A 96 10.02 -14.39 9.57
CA TYR A 96 9.07 -13.33 9.87
C TYR A 96 9.73 -11.98 9.76
N VAL A 97 9.03 -11.00 9.16
CA VAL A 97 9.37 -9.59 9.36
C VAL A 97 8.67 -9.10 10.61
N VAL A 98 9.45 -8.84 11.65
CA VAL A 98 8.95 -8.30 12.91
C VAL A 98 9.09 -6.78 12.86
N VAL A 99 7.95 -6.10 12.66
CA VAL A 99 7.86 -4.65 12.67
C VAL A 99 7.75 -4.16 14.11
N GLN A 100 8.71 -3.32 14.50
CA GLN A 100 8.93 -2.90 15.87
C GLN A 100 8.65 -1.42 16.09
N GLU A 101 8.73 -0.60 15.05
CA GLU A 101 8.61 0.85 15.17
C GLU A 101 7.87 1.45 13.99
N ILE A 102 7.12 2.53 14.25
CA ILE A 102 6.49 3.38 13.24
C ILE A 102 6.96 4.82 13.43
N ILE A 103 7.39 5.46 12.35
CA ILE A 103 7.86 6.84 12.33
C ILE A 103 7.04 7.63 11.32
N TYR A 104 6.34 8.67 11.76
CA TYR A 104 5.59 9.54 10.85
C TYR A 104 6.51 10.42 10.02
N SER A 105 6.20 10.55 8.72
CA SER A 105 6.99 11.30 7.73
C SER A 105 6.24 12.53 7.22
N ILE A 106 5.59 13.26 8.13
CA ILE A 106 4.71 14.38 7.76
C ILE A 106 5.56 15.61 7.42
N ASN A 107 5.73 15.88 6.12
CA ASN A 107 6.40 17.07 5.61
C ASN A 107 5.38 18.00 4.94
N GLY A 108 4.92 19.03 5.65
CA GLY A 108 3.99 20.04 5.13
C GLY A 108 2.51 19.67 5.31
N ASN A 109 1.66 20.19 4.41
CA ASN A 109 0.22 19.91 4.45
C ASN A 109 -0.06 18.53 3.83
N LEU A 110 -0.85 17.72 4.54
CA LEU A 110 -1.32 16.44 4.01
C LEU A 110 -2.39 16.67 2.93
N ASP A 111 -2.41 15.79 1.94
CA ASP A 111 -3.46 15.71 0.91
C ASP A 111 -4.27 14.41 1.13
N ASP A 112 -5.50 14.37 0.63
CA ASP A 112 -6.41 13.24 0.79
C ASP A 112 -6.23 12.17 -0.31
N LEU A 113 -5.51 12.48 -1.39
CA LEU A 113 -5.35 11.61 -2.56
C LEU A 113 -3.91 11.52 -3.07
N ARG A 114 -2.96 12.19 -2.39
CA ARG A 114 -1.55 12.22 -2.79
C ARG A 114 -0.67 12.23 -1.55
N VAL A 115 0.39 11.44 -1.58
CA VAL A 115 1.36 11.38 -0.50
C VAL A 115 2.78 11.62 -0.99
N SER A 116 3.53 12.40 -0.21
CA SER A 116 4.98 12.59 -0.38
C SER A 116 5.68 12.04 0.85
N ILE A 117 6.66 11.17 0.63
CA ILE A 117 7.48 10.54 1.67
C ILE A 117 8.83 11.27 1.74
N ASP A 118 9.35 11.50 2.95
CA ASP A 118 10.62 12.19 3.16
C ASP A 118 11.80 11.33 2.69
N GLU A 119 12.32 11.64 1.50
CA GLU A 119 13.50 10.97 0.96
C GLU A 119 14.73 11.11 1.87
N GLY A 120 14.96 12.29 2.46
CA GLY A 120 16.10 12.54 3.34
C GLY A 120 16.05 11.65 4.57
N LYS A 121 14.87 11.57 5.21
CA LYS A 121 14.65 10.69 6.35
C LYS A 121 14.77 9.22 5.96
N PHE A 122 14.22 8.82 4.81
CA PHE A 122 14.38 7.46 4.31
C PHE A 122 15.86 7.08 4.15
N ARG A 123 16.67 7.94 3.52
CA ARG A 123 18.11 7.71 3.36
C ARG A 123 18.80 7.54 4.72
N GLU A 124 18.49 8.40 5.70
CA GLU A 124 19.01 8.28 7.07
C GLU A 124 18.63 6.93 7.71
N LEU A 125 17.37 6.50 7.57
CA LEU A 125 16.89 5.23 8.12
C LEU A 125 17.56 4.03 7.42
N VAL A 126 17.77 4.11 6.11
CA VAL A 126 18.46 3.06 5.35
C VAL A 126 19.94 2.97 5.70
N THR A 127 20.62 4.07 6.02
CA THR A 127 22.06 4.02 6.34
C THR A 127 22.35 3.80 7.82
N ASN A 128 21.54 4.38 8.72
CA ASN A 128 21.92 4.54 10.12
C ASN A 128 21.05 3.73 11.09
N SER A 129 19.87 3.25 10.68
CA SER A 129 19.03 2.48 11.60
C SER A 129 19.63 1.11 11.89
N ASN A 130 19.36 0.57 13.08
CA ASN A 130 19.76 -0.79 13.46
C ASN A 130 18.81 -1.89 12.93
N TYR A 131 17.81 -1.52 12.14
CA TYR A 131 16.77 -2.40 11.61
C TYR A 131 17.14 -2.93 10.23
N ASP A 132 17.02 -4.23 9.97
CA ASP A 132 17.32 -4.77 8.63
C ASP A 132 16.19 -4.56 7.60
N VAL A 133 14.98 -4.23 8.06
CA VAL A 133 13.81 -3.91 7.22
C VAL A 133 13.40 -2.45 7.38
N VAL A 134 13.17 -1.78 6.25
CA VAL A 134 12.55 -0.44 6.18
C VAL A 134 11.38 -0.51 5.22
N SER A 135 10.15 -0.37 5.73
CA SER A 135 9.00 -0.14 4.87
C SER A 135 8.73 1.35 4.76
N ILE A 136 8.66 1.87 3.54
CA ILE A 136 7.95 3.12 3.31
C ILE A 136 6.45 2.86 3.42
N GLY A 137 5.65 3.84 3.78
CA GLY A 137 4.21 3.60 3.85
C GLY A 137 3.37 4.84 3.94
N HIS A 138 2.08 4.64 3.67
CA HIS A 138 1.08 5.68 3.78
C HIS A 138 -0.31 5.08 4.02
N THR A 139 -1.28 5.93 4.31
CA THR A 139 -2.66 5.51 4.54
C THR A 139 -3.57 5.87 3.38
N HIS A 140 -4.56 5.04 3.11
CA HIS A 140 -5.66 5.34 2.19
C HIS A 140 -6.96 5.60 2.97
N GLY A 141 -7.43 6.84 2.95
CA GLY A 141 -8.56 7.28 3.76
C GLY A 141 -9.93 7.10 3.11
N ASN A 142 -10.97 7.05 3.95
CA ASN A 142 -12.36 7.15 3.51
C ASN A 142 -12.69 8.62 3.23
N VAL A 143 -12.30 9.12 2.06
CA VAL A 143 -12.49 10.53 1.70
C VAL A 143 -13.97 10.90 1.54
N SER A 144 -14.27 12.21 1.45
CA SER A 144 -15.65 12.68 1.23
C SER A 144 -16.20 12.21 -0.12
N GLU A 145 -17.52 12.03 -0.22
CA GLU A 145 -18.16 11.61 -1.47
C GLU A 145 -17.86 12.57 -2.64
N GLU A 146 -17.75 13.87 -2.38
CA GLU A 146 -17.32 14.85 -3.38
C GLU A 146 -15.95 14.49 -3.99
N LYS A 147 -14.97 14.15 -3.14
CA LYS A 147 -13.64 13.73 -3.58
C LYS A 147 -13.69 12.37 -4.27
N LYS A 148 -14.51 11.44 -3.78
CA LYS A 148 -14.68 10.14 -4.42
C LYS A 148 -15.14 10.28 -5.86
N GLN A 149 -16.14 11.14 -6.13
CA GLN A 149 -16.66 11.37 -7.48
C GLN A 149 -15.64 12.00 -8.45
N GLN A 150 -14.59 12.63 -7.92
CA GLN A 150 -13.50 13.21 -8.72
C GLN A 150 -12.39 12.19 -9.05
N SER A 151 -12.31 11.09 -8.30
CA SER A 151 -11.29 10.05 -8.49
C SER A 151 -11.51 9.24 -9.77
N LEU A 152 -10.42 8.69 -10.33
CA LEU A 152 -10.52 7.77 -11.47
C LEU A 152 -11.31 6.51 -11.10
N THR A 153 -11.12 5.98 -9.89
CA THR A 153 -11.85 4.79 -9.38
C THR A 153 -13.37 4.89 -9.55
N ARG A 154 -13.98 6.05 -9.29
CA ARG A 154 -15.43 6.25 -9.45
C ARG A 154 -15.88 6.64 -10.86
N GLN A 155 -14.93 6.99 -11.72
CA GLN A 155 -15.20 7.41 -13.09
C GLN A 155 -14.97 6.29 -14.11
N LEU A 156 -14.36 5.16 -13.68
CA LEU A 156 -14.24 3.98 -14.51
C LEU A 156 -15.62 3.37 -14.84
N PRO A 157 -15.80 2.86 -16.07
CA PRO A 157 -17.00 2.12 -16.46
C PRO A 157 -17.30 0.94 -15.51
N PRO A 158 -18.58 0.68 -15.18
CA PRO A 158 -18.97 -0.37 -14.24
C PRO A 158 -18.49 -1.78 -14.62
N ASP A 159 -18.43 -2.09 -15.91
CA ASP A 159 -17.92 -3.35 -16.44
C ASP A 159 -16.43 -3.55 -16.16
N LEU A 160 -15.62 -2.47 -16.24
CA LEU A 160 -14.21 -2.53 -15.84
C LEU A 160 -14.06 -2.66 -14.32
N VAL A 161 -14.90 -1.97 -13.55
CA VAL A 161 -14.92 -2.06 -12.09
C VAL A 161 -15.18 -3.51 -11.66
N GLU A 162 -16.16 -4.17 -12.28
CA GLU A 162 -16.47 -5.58 -12.01
C GLU A 162 -15.36 -6.52 -12.49
N LYS A 163 -14.89 -6.36 -13.74
CA LYS A 163 -13.84 -7.21 -14.35
C LYS A 163 -12.56 -7.26 -13.52
N TYR A 164 -12.16 -6.13 -12.94
CA TYR A 164 -10.90 -6.01 -12.18
C TYR A 164 -11.11 -5.91 -10.67
N ALA A 165 -12.30 -6.24 -10.18
CA ALA A 165 -12.67 -6.21 -8.75
C ALA A 165 -12.29 -4.88 -8.06
N ILE A 166 -12.44 -3.76 -8.76
CA ILE A 166 -12.04 -2.43 -8.28
C ILE A 166 -12.98 -2.04 -7.12
N ARG A 167 -12.39 -1.76 -5.97
CA ARG A 167 -13.11 -1.41 -4.73
C ARG A 167 -13.40 0.09 -4.68
N ASP A 168 -14.07 0.56 -3.63
CA ASP A 168 -14.27 1.99 -3.42
C ASP A 168 -12.94 2.76 -3.27
N VAL A 169 -12.99 4.08 -3.42
CA VAL A 169 -11.85 4.98 -3.20
C VAL A 169 -11.28 4.79 -1.80
N GLY A 170 -9.96 4.62 -1.73
CA GLY A 170 -9.25 4.32 -0.49
C GLY A 170 -9.18 2.83 -0.12
N LEU A 171 -9.69 1.94 -0.97
CA LEU A 171 -9.61 0.48 -0.82
C LEU A 171 -8.85 -0.22 -1.98
N ASN A 172 -8.18 0.57 -2.83
CA ASN A 172 -7.35 0.07 -3.91
C ASN A 172 -5.95 0.64 -3.77
N ILE A 173 -4.96 -0.06 -4.30
CA ILE A 173 -3.68 0.59 -4.60
C ILE A 173 -3.72 1.24 -5.98
N SER A 174 -2.77 2.10 -6.27
CA SER A 174 -2.62 2.81 -7.54
C SER A 174 -1.32 2.40 -8.24
N ILE A 175 -1.18 2.71 -9.52
CA ILE A 175 0.10 2.57 -10.22
C ILE A 175 1.15 3.52 -9.62
N ALA A 176 0.73 4.69 -9.11
CA ALA A 176 1.59 5.61 -8.37
C ALA A 176 2.24 4.94 -7.14
N ASP A 177 1.48 4.09 -6.43
CA ASP A 177 2.01 3.34 -5.28
C ASP A 177 3.14 2.39 -5.69
N ILE A 178 2.96 1.68 -6.80
CA ILE A 178 4.00 0.78 -7.35
C ILE A 178 5.22 1.57 -7.79
N TRP A 179 5.00 2.71 -8.45
CA TRP A 179 6.10 3.59 -8.86
C TRP A 179 6.87 4.12 -7.63
N GLN A 180 6.17 4.57 -6.59
CA GLN A 180 6.79 5.01 -5.34
C GLN A 180 7.68 3.91 -4.74
N HIS A 181 7.19 2.68 -4.69
CA HIS A 181 7.98 1.54 -4.22
C HIS A 181 9.28 1.37 -5.01
N GLU A 182 9.19 1.30 -6.34
CA GLU A 182 10.37 1.12 -7.20
C GLU A 182 11.37 2.28 -7.07
N ALA A 183 10.89 3.51 -6.91
CA ALA A 183 11.77 4.67 -6.74
C ALA A 183 12.57 4.60 -5.44
N PHE A 184 11.92 4.28 -4.32
CA PHE A 184 12.59 4.17 -3.02
C PHE A 184 13.50 2.93 -2.95
N LYS A 185 13.11 1.82 -3.57
CA LYS A 185 13.98 0.65 -3.76
C LYS A 185 15.25 1.01 -4.54
N GLN A 186 15.11 1.79 -5.62
CA GLN A 186 16.28 2.24 -6.40
C GLN A 186 17.21 3.11 -5.54
N ILE A 187 16.66 4.00 -4.71
CA ILE A 187 17.45 4.80 -3.77
C ILE A 187 18.18 3.91 -2.77
N ALA A 188 17.49 2.95 -2.15
CA ALA A 188 18.08 2.05 -1.17
C ALA A 188 19.21 1.19 -1.75
N SER A 189 19.07 0.74 -3.01
CA SER A 189 20.09 -0.05 -3.71
C SER A 189 21.45 0.66 -3.84
N GLN A 190 21.47 1.99 -3.69
CA GLN A 190 22.69 2.81 -3.71
C GLN A 190 23.30 3.03 -2.32
N LEU A 191 22.61 2.64 -1.25
CA LEU A 191 22.92 3.03 0.14
C LEU A 191 23.22 1.83 1.03
N GLY A 192 22.67 0.65 0.73
CA GLY A 192 22.90 -0.56 1.53
C GLY A 192 22.02 -1.73 1.12
N ASN A 193 22.05 -2.79 1.93
CA ASN A 193 21.37 -4.06 1.66
C ASN A 193 20.19 -4.32 2.63
N LYS A 194 19.50 -3.27 3.09
CA LYS A 194 18.27 -3.46 3.88
C LYS A 194 17.14 -3.94 2.97
N LYS A 195 16.25 -4.76 3.52
CA LYS A 195 15.02 -5.13 2.83
C LYS A 195 14.08 -3.94 2.78
N ILE A 196 13.58 -3.60 1.59
CA ILE A 196 12.66 -2.50 1.39
C ILE A 196 11.27 -3.07 1.15
N LEU A 197 10.29 -2.47 1.80
CA LEU A 197 8.87 -2.81 1.62
C LEU A 197 8.09 -1.52 1.39
N GLN A 198 6.86 -1.65 0.89
CA GLN A 198 5.86 -0.57 0.96
C GLN A 198 4.61 -1.02 1.69
N SER A 199 4.17 -0.26 2.69
CA SER A 199 3.01 -0.56 3.53
C SER A 199 1.89 0.44 3.29
N ILE A 200 0.71 -0.06 2.96
CA ILE A 200 -0.48 0.75 2.71
C ILE A 200 -1.56 0.29 3.67
N ILE A 201 -2.04 1.22 4.51
CA ILE A 201 -3.10 0.97 5.50
C ILE A 201 -4.38 1.62 5.02
N MET A 202 -5.39 0.81 4.73
CA MET A 202 -6.70 1.23 4.23
C MET A 202 -7.68 1.49 5.38
N TYR A 203 -8.69 2.33 5.13
CA TYR A 203 -9.62 2.76 6.17
C TYR A 203 -10.52 1.66 6.75
N ASN A 204 -10.69 0.54 6.04
CA ASN A 204 -11.41 -0.62 6.56
C ASN A 204 -10.52 -1.49 7.48
N GLY A 205 -9.26 -1.11 7.66
CA GLY A 205 -8.24 -1.85 8.42
C GLY A 205 -7.37 -2.74 7.54
N ASP A 206 -7.67 -2.94 6.26
CA ASP A 206 -6.80 -3.77 5.43
C ASP A 206 -5.40 -3.16 5.39
N ILE A 207 -4.40 -4.01 5.58
CA ILE A 207 -3.00 -3.65 5.37
C ILE A 207 -2.44 -4.46 4.19
N ILE A 208 -1.78 -3.75 3.29
CA ILE A 208 -1.07 -4.32 2.15
C ILE A 208 0.41 -3.98 2.31
N MET A 209 1.26 -5.01 2.31
CA MET A 209 2.71 -4.84 2.31
C MET A 209 3.29 -5.39 1.02
N ILE A 210 3.82 -4.49 0.18
CA ILE A 210 4.43 -4.79 -1.12
C ILE A 210 5.91 -5.10 -0.92
N ASP A 211 6.38 -6.17 -1.58
CA ASP A 211 7.76 -6.66 -1.52
C ASP A 211 8.56 -6.42 -2.81
N ASP A 212 9.87 -6.60 -2.72
CA ASP A 212 10.87 -6.29 -3.74
C ASP A 212 10.86 -7.23 -4.96
N ASN A 213 10.47 -8.49 -4.78
CA ASN A 213 10.67 -9.55 -5.77
C ASN A 213 9.70 -9.46 -6.96
N SER A 214 8.48 -9.01 -6.71
CA SER A 214 7.41 -8.81 -7.70
C SER A 214 6.35 -7.86 -7.12
N ILE A 215 5.40 -7.38 -7.94
CA ILE A 215 4.21 -6.65 -7.47
C ILE A 215 3.31 -7.67 -6.79
N SER A 216 3.69 -7.97 -5.56
CA SER A 216 3.11 -8.98 -4.69
C SER A 216 2.89 -8.35 -3.33
N LYS A 217 1.96 -8.92 -2.56
CA LYS A 217 1.62 -8.46 -1.22
C LYS A 217 1.81 -9.56 -0.20
N SER A 218 1.94 -9.20 1.07
CA SER A 218 1.84 -10.14 2.19
C SER A 218 0.45 -10.09 2.81
N ASN A 219 -0.29 -11.20 2.80
CA ASN A 219 -1.60 -11.28 3.48
C ASN A 219 -1.51 -11.79 4.92
N ASN A 220 -0.38 -12.36 5.32
CA ASN A 220 -0.17 -12.95 6.65
C ASN A 220 0.36 -11.90 7.63
N VAL A 221 -0.47 -10.91 7.95
CA VAL A 221 -0.13 -9.88 8.92
C VAL A 221 -0.75 -10.20 10.28
N GLN A 222 0.10 -10.24 11.29
CA GLN A 222 -0.23 -10.60 12.66
C GLN A 222 0.25 -9.53 13.62
N ALA A 223 -0.22 -9.58 14.86
CA ALA A 223 0.30 -8.74 15.93
C ALA A 223 0.43 -9.53 17.24
N ILE A 224 1.49 -9.22 18.00
CA ILE A 224 1.70 -9.74 19.35
C ILE A 224 1.09 -8.75 20.35
N LEU A 225 0.19 -9.24 21.20
CA LEU A 225 -0.42 -8.50 22.30
C LEU A 225 0.50 -8.45 23.53
N GLU A 226 0.21 -7.55 24.48
CA GLU A 226 0.96 -7.42 25.74
C GLU A 226 1.04 -8.71 26.55
N ASN A 227 0.00 -9.56 26.47
CA ASN A 227 -0.06 -10.85 27.12
C ASN A 227 0.66 -11.97 26.35
N GLY A 228 1.34 -11.65 25.25
CA GLY A 228 2.06 -12.59 24.39
C GLY A 228 1.20 -13.32 23.37
N ASN A 229 -0.12 -13.14 23.36
CA ASN A 229 -0.99 -13.77 22.37
C ASN A 229 -0.82 -13.14 20.98
N ILE A 230 -0.90 -13.97 19.94
CA ILE A 230 -0.86 -13.52 18.54
C ILE A 230 -2.27 -13.42 18.00
N ILE A 231 -2.57 -12.32 17.31
CA ILE A 231 -3.82 -12.12 16.56
C ILE A 231 -3.54 -11.89 15.09
N ASN A 232 -4.43 -12.32 14.22
CA ASN A 232 -4.39 -11.96 12.79
C ASN A 232 -5.00 -10.56 12.61
N LEU A 233 -4.35 -9.75 11.79
CA LEU A 233 -4.85 -8.45 11.36
C LEU A 233 -5.62 -8.60 10.05
N PRO A 234 -6.65 -7.75 9.82
CA PRO A 234 -7.43 -7.82 8.59
C PRO A 234 -6.55 -7.53 7.37
N THR A 235 -6.62 -8.42 6.38
CA THR A 235 -6.02 -8.25 5.07
C THR A 235 -7.08 -8.51 4.00
N SER A 236 -6.89 -7.90 2.83
CA SER A 236 -7.85 -7.74 1.71
C SER A 236 -8.66 -8.97 1.24
N VAL A 237 -8.39 -10.17 1.74
CA VAL A 237 -9.07 -11.42 1.37
C VAL A 237 -10.04 -11.92 2.45
N GLN A 238 -9.98 -11.41 3.69
CA GLN A 238 -10.75 -11.98 4.80
C GLN A 238 -12.18 -11.41 4.97
N GLN A 239 -12.55 -10.32 4.27
CA GLN A 239 -13.88 -9.71 4.42
C GLN A 239 -14.90 -10.11 3.34
N GLU A 240 -14.48 -10.64 2.19
CA GLU A 240 -15.41 -11.00 1.11
C GLU A 240 -16.10 -12.35 1.32
N ASN A 241 -15.47 -13.28 2.04
CA ASN A 241 -16.07 -14.59 2.37
C ASN A 241 -17.14 -14.55 3.48
N LEU A 242 -17.39 -13.40 4.11
CA LEU A 242 -18.41 -13.26 5.16
C LEU A 242 -19.77 -12.72 4.65
N ASN A 243 -19.85 -12.25 3.40
CA ASN A 243 -21.05 -11.62 2.85
C ASN A 243 -21.77 -12.43 1.76
N ILE A 244 -21.33 -13.67 1.46
CA ILE A 244 -22.00 -14.55 0.47
C ILE A 244 -23.17 -15.34 1.09
N HIS A 245 -23.44 -15.18 2.40
CA HIS A 245 -24.52 -15.88 3.12
C HIS A 245 -25.46 -14.97 3.92
N ARG A 246 -25.80 -13.78 3.40
CA ARG A 246 -26.92 -12.99 3.92
C ARG A 246 -27.91 -12.59 2.84
#